data_AF-A0A5J5ILJ6-F1
#
_entry.id   AF-A0A5J5ILJ6-F1
#
_cell.length_a   1.000
_cell.length_b   1.000
_cell.length_c   1.000
_cell.angle_alpha   90.00
_cell.angle_beta   90.00
_cell.angle_gamma   90.00
#
_symmetry.space_group_name_H-M   'P 1'
#
loop_
_entity.id
_entity.type
_entity.pdbx_description
1 polymer ?
#
loop_
_entity_poly.entity_id
_entity_poly.type
_entity_poly.pdbx_seq_one_letter_code
_entity_poly.pdbx_strand_id
1 'polypeptide(L)'
;MRKPFGAKLLFISSLATFIIYSCKDDHHLTVAPPVPNQSFVEEFDTVTAAVARGWQFINASDPKGTGEWQNGGGNPPLFNAYSNKGKNAGFIGADYQSTSAQQGTISNWLISPSITMQNGDRIIFYTRAWQLFDGVSDTTDFGNSLELRMNPIKDTVDAGNGLSTGGFSKLLLDINPDLVYSSVLHPALFAYPSQWTRFDVTVTGLTAPLKSRFAFRYFVTNGGSNGNASGIGIDSVAYKSTGY
;
A
#
# COMPACT_ATOMS: atom_id res chain seq x y z
N MET A 1 37.49 62.56 76.92
CA MET A 1 38.14 61.90 75.76
C MET A 1 37.10 61.04 75.05
N ARG A 2 36.61 61.49 73.88
CA ARG A 2 35.63 60.77 73.05
C ARG A 2 36.37 59.94 72.00
N LYS A 3 36.06 58.65 71.87
CA LYS A 3 36.45 57.80 70.72
C LYS A 3 35.21 57.58 69.83
N PRO A 4 35.30 57.68 68.48
CA PRO A 4 34.16 57.45 67.61
C PRO A 4 34.06 55.98 67.20
N PHE A 5 32.82 55.49 67.10
CA PHE A 5 32.45 54.22 66.47
C PHE A 5 32.51 54.39 64.94
N GLY A 6 33.29 53.54 64.26
CA GLY A 6 33.31 53.46 62.79
C GLY A 6 32.23 52.52 62.28
N ALA A 7 31.30 53.03 61.47
CA ALA A 7 30.35 52.22 60.72
C ALA A 7 31.00 51.73 59.41
N LYS A 8 31.04 50.41 59.18
CA LYS A 8 31.44 49.81 57.91
C LYS A 8 30.22 49.74 56.98
N LEU A 9 30.29 50.41 55.84
CA LEU A 9 29.30 50.34 54.77
C LEU A 9 29.62 49.14 53.86
N LEU A 10 28.70 48.18 53.75
CA LEU A 10 28.77 47.07 52.80
C LEU A 10 28.07 47.49 51.50
N PHE A 11 28.82 47.58 50.40
CA PHE A 11 28.26 47.77 49.05
C PHE A 11 27.93 46.40 48.45
N ILE A 12 26.65 46.13 48.20
CA ILE A 12 26.18 44.98 47.42
C ILE A 12 25.99 45.45 45.98
N SER A 13 26.81 44.93 45.06
CA SER A 13 26.68 45.15 43.62
C SER A 13 25.68 44.15 43.05
N SER A 14 24.50 44.63 42.62
CA SER A 14 23.51 43.84 41.88
C SER A 14 23.89 43.77 40.39
N LEU A 15 24.27 42.57 39.93
CA LEU A 15 24.52 42.29 38.52
C LEU A 15 23.16 42.05 37.83
N ALA A 16 22.76 42.97 36.95
CA ALA A 16 21.53 42.85 36.17
C ALA A 16 21.75 41.87 35.00
N THR A 17 21.13 40.69 35.09
CA THR A 17 21.12 39.71 34.00
C THR A 17 20.14 40.16 32.92
N PHE A 18 20.65 40.64 31.78
CA PHE A 18 19.85 40.92 30.60
C PHE A 18 19.54 39.61 29.87
N ILE A 19 18.27 39.19 29.89
CA ILE A 19 17.76 38.11 29.01
C ILE A 19 17.53 38.73 27.64
N ILE A 20 18.37 38.37 26.68
CA ILE A 20 18.22 38.79 25.29
C ILE A 20 17.16 37.89 24.65
N TYR A 21 15.95 38.40 24.44
CA TYR A 21 14.97 37.74 23.57
C TYR A 21 15.36 38.01 22.11
N SER A 22 15.80 36.96 21.41
CA SER A 22 16.00 37.00 19.96
C SER A 22 14.64 36.89 19.26
N CYS A 23 14.13 37.98 18.70
CA CYS A 23 12.94 37.98 17.84
C CYS A 23 13.27 37.52 16.41
N LYS A 24 14.01 36.42 16.25
CA LYS A 24 14.25 35.83 14.92
C LYS A 24 13.05 34.95 14.62
N ASP A 25 12.37 35.22 13.50
CA ASP A 25 11.22 34.46 13.04
C ASP A 25 11.69 33.07 12.56
N ASP A 26 11.87 32.17 13.52
CA ASP A 26 12.31 30.80 13.31
C ASP A 26 11.14 29.89 12.84
N HIS A 27 9.98 30.46 12.48
CA HIS A 27 8.85 29.70 11.96
C HIS A 27 9.20 28.94 10.66
N HIS A 28 10.17 29.43 9.88
CA HIS A 28 10.67 28.71 8.71
C HIS A 28 11.52 27.47 9.07
N LEU A 29 12.01 27.37 10.32
CA LEU A 29 12.73 26.19 10.84
C LEU A 29 11.79 25.10 11.38
N THR A 30 10.49 25.41 11.53
CA THR A 30 9.47 24.46 12.01
C THR A 30 8.62 23.85 10.89
N VAL A 31 8.70 24.38 9.66
CA VAL A 31 8.00 23.84 8.49
C VAL A 31 8.85 22.75 7.84
N ALA A 32 8.38 21.51 7.85
CA ALA A 32 9.04 20.42 7.12
C ALA A 32 9.16 20.78 5.63
N PRO A 33 10.28 20.45 4.95
CA PRO A 33 10.44 20.72 3.53
C PRO A 33 9.27 20.12 2.73
N PRO A 34 8.78 20.81 1.69
CA PRO A 34 7.71 20.27 0.86
C PRO A 34 8.20 18.99 0.17
N VAL A 35 7.39 17.93 0.23
CA VAL A 35 7.68 16.67 -0.46
C VAL A 35 7.62 16.92 -1.97
N PRO A 36 8.63 16.53 -2.77
CA PRO A 36 8.55 16.68 -4.22
C PRO A 36 7.40 15.88 -4.83
N ASN A 37 6.84 16.36 -5.94
CA ASN A 37 5.86 15.60 -6.71
C ASN A 37 6.49 14.28 -7.20
N GLN A 38 5.92 13.16 -6.76
CA GLN A 38 6.32 11.81 -7.14
C GLN A 38 5.17 11.04 -7.81
N SER A 39 4.21 11.77 -8.37
CA SER A 39 3.04 11.17 -9.02
C SER A 39 3.45 10.33 -10.22
N PHE A 40 2.84 9.16 -10.37
CA PHE A 40 3.09 8.27 -11.49
C PHE A 40 1.84 7.48 -11.85
N VAL A 41 1.86 6.86 -13.03
CA VAL A 41 0.89 5.83 -13.44
C VAL A 41 1.68 4.61 -13.91
N GLU A 42 1.31 3.44 -13.38
CA GLU A 42 1.79 2.13 -13.77
C GLU A 42 0.64 1.36 -14.46
N GLU A 43 0.83 1.07 -15.75
CA GLU A 43 -0.12 0.33 -16.59
C GLU A 43 0.22 -1.18 -16.65
N PHE A 44 1.34 -1.60 -16.05
CA PHE A 44 1.83 -2.98 -16.09
C PHE A 44 1.91 -3.58 -17.51
N ASP A 45 2.33 -2.78 -18.49
CA ASP A 45 2.57 -3.23 -19.87
C ASP A 45 3.47 -4.49 -19.91
N THR A 46 4.46 -4.54 -19.01
CA THR A 46 5.19 -5.77 -18.69
C THR A 46 5.67 -5.75 -17.22
N VAL A 47 5.73 -6.93 -16.61
CA VAL A 47 6.41 -7.21 -15.34
C VAL A 47 7.85 -6.71 -15.36
N THR A 48 8.62 -7.00 -16.42
CA THR A 48 10.03 -6.56 -16.53
C THR A 48 10.17 -5.04 -16.43
N ALA A 49 9.30 -4.28 -17.12
CA ALA A 49 9.31 -2.83 -17.04
C ALA A 49 8.89 -2.32 -15.65
N ALA A 50 7.93 -2.98 -15.00
CA ALA A 50 7.53 -2.66 -13.63
C ALA A 50 8.69 -2.91 -12.64
N VAL A 51 9.42 -4.03 -12.74
CA VAL A 51 10.64 -4.28 -11.93
C VAL A 51 11.67 -3.19 -12.15
N ALA A 52 11.91 -2.79 -13.40
CA ALA A 52 12.86 -1.72 -13.73
C ALA A 52 12.46 -0.37 -13.10
N ARG A 53 11.17 -0.15 -12.87
CA ARG A 53 10.64 1.03 -12.14
C ARG A 53 10.63 0.85 -10.61
N GLY A 54 11.03 -0.30 -10.09
CA GLY A 54 11.20 -0.55 -8.66
C GLY A 54 10.02 -1.27 -7.99
N TRP A 55 9.05 -1.77 -8.76
CA TRP A 55 8.04 -2.69 -8.24
C TRP A 55 8.69 -4.01 -7.82
N GLN A 56 8.12 -4.67 -6.81
CA GLN A 56 8.56 -5.98 -6.33
C GLN A 56 7.36 -6.92 -6.24
N PHE A 57 7.58 -8.19 -6.53
CA PHE A 57 6.57 -9.24 -6.45
C PHE A 57 7.06 -10.31 -5.48
N ILE A 58 6.26 -10.61 -4.46
CA ILE A 58 6.64 -11.56 -3.41
C ILE A 58 5.45 -12.45 -3.11
N ASN A 59 5.55 -13.72 -3.46
CA ASN A 59 4.60 -14.71 -2.97
C ASN A 59 5.05 -15.22 -1.59
N ALA A 60 4.33 -14.73 -0.57
CA ALA A 60 4.47 -15.08 0.84
C ALA A 60 3.34 -16.02 1.30
N SER A 61 2.65 -16.70 0.39
CA SER A 61 1.60 -17.67 0.69
C SER A 61 2.14 -18.84 1.51
N ASP A 62 1.23 -19.51 2.22
CA ASP A 62 1.55 -20.66 3.06
C ASP A 62 0.56 -21.82 2.84
N PRO A 63 1.01 -22.95 2.24
CA PRO A 63 2.32 -23.15 1.64
C PRO A 63 2.50 -22.31 0.37
N LYS A 64 3.75 -21.93 0.06
CA LYS A 64 4.07 -21.18 -1.15
C LYS A 64 3.73 -22.01 -2.40
N GLY A 65 3.01 -21.40 -3.34
CA GLY A 65 2.72 -21.95 -4.65
C GLY A 65 3.65 -21.45 -5.75
N THR A 66 3.33 -21.82 -6.99
CA THR A 66 4.08 -21.40 -8.18
C THR A 66 3.61 -20.06 -8.75
N GLY A 67 2.39 -19.63 -8.40
CA GLY A 67 1.81 -18.38 -8.86
C GLY A 67 2.44 -17.16 -8.21
N GLU A 68 2.83 -16.19 -9.03
CA GLU A 68 3.27 -14.85 -8.61
C GLU A 68 2.55 -13.81 -9.47
N TRP A 69 2.56 -12.54 -9.05
CA TRP A 69 2.01 -11.47 -9.87
C TRP A 69 2.70 -11.42 -11.24
N GLN A 70 1.93 -11.62 -12.31
CA GLN A 70 2.45 -11.83 -13.66
C GLN A 70 1.62 -11.12 -14.74
N ASN A 71 2.21 -10.95 -15.92
CA ASN A 71 1.56 -10.32 -17.08
C ASN A 71 0.22 -11.01 -17.37
N GLY A 72 -0.86 -10.24 -17.39
CA GLY A 72 -2.19 -10.73 -17.72
C GLY A 72 -2.76 -11.77 -16.75
N GLY A 73 -2.11 -12.01 -15.61
CA GLY A 73 -2.44 -13.10 -14.69
C GLY A 73 -2.15 -14.50 -15.22
N GLY A 74 -1.65 -14.64 -16.45
CA GLY A 74 -1.40 -15.92 -17.10
C GLY A 74 -1.13 -15.78 -18.60
N ASN A 75 -0.79 -16.90 -19.25
CA ASN A 75 -0.68 -16.99 -20.71
C ASN A 75 -1.54 -18.17 -21.23
N PRO A 76 -2.65 -17.91 -21.95
CA PRO A 76 -3.17 -16.59 -22.33
C PRO A 76 -3.65 -15.77 -21.11
N PRO A 77 -3.80 -14.43 -21.25
CA PRO A 77 -4.32 -13.57 -20.18
C PRO A 77 -5.70 -14.02 -19.68
N LEU A 78 -5.96 -13.85 -18.37
CA LEU A 78 -7.22 -14.25 -17.72
C LEU A 78 -8.45 -13.53 -18.31
N PHE A 79 -8.25 -12.27 -18.73
CA PHE A 79 -9.25 -11.38 -19.32
C PHE A 79 -8.57 -10.22 -20.04
N ASN A 80 -9.34 -9.35 -20.69
CA ASN A 80 -8.81 -8.13 -21.32
C ASN A 80 -8.41 -7.08 -20.26
N ALA A 81 -7.33 -6.34 -20.52
CA ALA A 81 -6.90 -5.18 -19.72
C ALA A 81 -7.99 -4.12 -19.57
N TYR A 82 -7.87 -3.31 -18.51
CA TYR A 82 -8.68 -2.09 -18.35
C TYR A 82 -8.18 -1.02 -19.31
N SER A 83 -6.86 -0.80 -19.33
CA SER A 83 -6.20 0.10 -20.28
C SER A 83 -4.94 -0.54 -20.82
N ASN A 84 -4.75 -0.44 -22.14
CA ASN A 84 -3.54 -0.94 -22.78
C ASN A 84 -2.99 0.14 -23.69
N LYS A 85 -1.80 0.63 -23.35
CA LYS A 85 -1.06 1.61 -24.16
C LYS A 85 0.04 0.95 -25.00
N GLY A 86 0.21 -0.38 -24.87
CA GLY A 86 1.19 -1.20 -25.56
C GLY A 86 0.58 -2.30 -26.43
N LYS A 87 1.36 -3.35 -26.67
CA LYS A 87 0.97 -4.55 -27.46
C LYS A 87 0.76 -5.81 -26.60
N ASN A 88 0.93 -5.72 -25.29
CA ASN A 88 0.94 -6.87 -24.38
C ASN A 88 -0.44 -7.06 -23.72
N ALA A 89 -0.56 -7.97 -22.74
CA ALA A 89 -1.81 -8.19 -22.01
C ALA A 89 -2.38 -6.90 -21.38
N GLY A 90 -1.49 -5.99 -20.92
CA GLY A 90 -1.84 -4.65 -20.44
C GLY A 90 -2.37 -4.59 -19.01
N PHE A 91 -2.03 -5.54 -18.14
CA PHE A 91 -2.31 -5.52 -16.70
C PHE A 91 -1.45 -6.58 -15.97
N ILE A 92 -1.46 -6.56 -14.63
CA ILE A 92 -0.82 -7.60 -13.81
C ILE A 92 -1.86 -8.39 -13.03
N GLY A 93 -1.68 -9.70 -12.89
CA GLY A 93 -2.62 -10.54 -12.15
C GLY A 93 -1.95 -11.66 -11.38
N ALA A 94 -2.69 -12.23 -10.44
CA ALA A 94 -2.32 -13.38 -9.64
C ALA A 94 -3.55 -14.29 -9.45
N ASP A 95 -3.34 -15.58 -9.23
CA ASP A 95 -4.41 -16.56 -9.17
C ASP A 95 -4.27 -17.52 -7.98
N TYR A 96 -5.21 -18.46 -7.88
CA TYR A 96 -5.25 -19.49 -6.84
C TYR A 96 -3.95 -20.31 -6.73
N GLN A 97 -3.11 -20.35 -7.77
CA GLN A 97 -1.81 -21.03 -7.75
C GLN A 97 -0.76 -20.29 -6.90
N SER A 98 -1.11 -19.13 -6.34
CA SER A 98 -0.32 -18.45 -5.31
C SER A 98 0.01 -19.38 -4.14
N THR A 99 -0.87 -20.32 -3.80
CA THR A 99 -0.57 -21.42 -2.86
C THR A 99 -0.49 -22.75 -3.60
N SER A 100 0.37 -23.66 -3.11
CA SER A 100 0.46 -25.04 -3.62
C SER A 100 -0.54 -25.98 -2.96
N ALA A 101 -1.23 -25.53 -1.90
CA ALA A 101 -2.23 -26.32 -1.22
C ALA A 101 -3.54 -26.39 -2.02
N GLN A 102 -4.31 -27.44 -1.76
CA GLN A 102 -5.71 -27.50 -2.15
C GLN A 102 -6.53 -26.44 -1.39
N GLN A 103 -6.21 -26.24 -0.11
CA GLN A 103 -6.76 -25.21 0.78
C GLN A 103 -5.62 -24.73 1.69
N GLY A 104 -5.13 -23.51 1.45
CA GLY A 104 -4.04 -22.87 2.18
C GLY A 104 -4.30 -21.37 2.35
N THR A 105 -3.28 -20.63 2.75
CA THR A 105 -3.36 -19.16 2.85
C THR A 105 -2.64 -18.54 1.66
N ILE A 106 -3.38 -17.88 0.79
CA ILE A 106 -2.81 -17.02 -0.26
C ILE A 106 -2.38 -15.69 0.38
N SER A 107 -1.14 -15.28 0.12
CA SER A 107 -0.56 -14.01 0.56
C SER A 107 0.46 -13.57 -0.49
N ASN A 108 -0.03 -13.04 -1.61
CA ASN A 108 0.78 -12.68 -2.78
C ASN A 108 0.86 -11.17 -2.94
N TRP A 109 2.07 -10.62 -2.92
CA TRP A 109 2.30 -9.19 -2.76
C TRP A 109 2.84 -8.53 -4.01
N LEU A 110 2.20 -7.42 -4.38
CA LEU A 110 2.63 -6.48 -5.40
C LEU A 110 3.00 -5.17 -4.70
N ILE A 111 4.29 -4.91 -4.59
CA ILE A 111 4.84 -3.83 -3.76
C ILE A 111 5.32 -2.70 -4.67
N SER A 112 4.85 -1.49 -4.39
CA SER A 112 5.21 -0.27 -5.13
C SER A 112 6.71 0.07 -5.05
N PRO A 113 7.21 0.94 -5.95
CA PRO A 113 8.51 1.61 -5.78
C PRO A 113 8.59 2.40 -4.46
N SER A 114 9.82 2.69 -4.02
CA SER A 114 10.05 3.54 -2.84
C SER A 114 9.63 4.98 -3.14
N ILE A 115 8.75 5.53 -2.30
CA ILE A 115 8.20 6.88 -2.43
C ILE A 115 8.11 7.56 -1.06
N THR A 116 8.16 8.88 -1.03
CA THR A 116 7.80 9.64 0.18
C THR A 116 6.30 9.90 0.19
N MET A 117 5.59 9.26 1.12
CA MET A 117 4.15 9.42 1.35
C MET A 117 3.86 10.43 2.46
N GLN A 118 2.78 11.18 2.30
CA GLN A 118 2.24 12.12 3.27
C GLN A 118 0.70 12.06 3.29
N ASN A 119 0.11 12.62 4.34
CA ASN A 119 -1.35 12.67 4.45
C ASN A 119 -1.94 13.47 3.29
N GLY A 120 -2.96 12.92 2.63
CA GLY A 120 -3.62 13.51 1.46
C GLY A 120 -3.15 12.96 0.12
N ASP A 121 -2.03 12.23 0.06
CA ASP A 121 -1.64 11.50 -1.16
C ASP A 121 -2.71 10.45 -1.51
N ARG A 122 -2.84 10.12 -2.80
CA ARG A 122 -3.87 9.19 -3.28
C ARG A 122 -3.27 8.03 -4.04
N ILE A 123 -3.82 6.84 -3.81
CA ILE A 123 -3.55 5.61 -4.55
C ILE A 123 -4.85 5.23 -5.27
N ILE A 124 -4.79 5.22 -6.60
CA ILE A 124 -5.93 4.96 -7.48
C ILE A 124 -5.58 3.75 -8.32
N PHE A 125 -6.50 2.80 -8.49
CA PHE A 125 -6.25 1.61 -9.28
C PHE A 125 -7.57 0.99 -9.75
N TYR A 126 -7.47 0.07 -10.70
CA TYR A 126 -8.59 -0.73 -11.16
C TYR A 126 -8.32 -2.19 -10.83
N THR A 127 -9.35 -2.91 -10.42
CA THR A 127 -9.24 -4.34 -10.20
C THR A 127 -10.51 -5.08 -10.59
N ARG A 128 -10.36 -6.37 -10.90
CA ARG A 128 -11.46 -7.32 -11.13
C ARG A 128 -11.03 -8.75 -10.84
N ALA A 129 -12.00 -9.60 -10.57
CA ALA A 129 -11.85 -11.05 -10.48
C ALA A 129 -11.89 -11.72 -11.87
N TRP A 130 -11.22 -12.87 -11.94
CA TRP A 130 -11.40 -13.88 -12.97
C TRP A 130 -12.58 -14.77 -12.59
N GLN A 131 -13.59 -14.85 -13.47
CA GLN A 131 -14.74 -15.73 -13.24
C GLN A 131 -14.48 -17.08 -13.89
N LEU A 132 -14.49 -18.13 -13.08
CA LEU A 132 -14.25 -19.51 -13.50
C LEU A 132 -15.57 -20.23 -13.72
N PHE A 133 -15.64 -21.10 -14.72
CA PHE A 133 -16.82 -21.96 -14.90
C PHE A 133 -16.98 -22.88 -13.69
N ASP A 134 -18.17 -22.91 -13.10
CA ASP A 134 -18.48 -23.65 -11.88
C ASP A 134 -18.65 -25.16 -12.08
N GLY A 135 -18.56 -25.63 -13.33
CA GLY A 135 -18.73 -27.03 -13.69
C GLY A 135 -20.18 -27.43 -13.96
N VAL A 136 -21.13 -26.50 -13.86
CA VAL A 136 -22.57 -26.77 -14.00
C VAL A 136 -23.20 -25.85 -15.05
N SER A 137 -23.31 -24.56 -14.76
CA SER A 137 -24.11 -23.64 -15.59
C SER A 137 -23.70 -22.16 -15.51
N ASP A 138 -22.73 -21.82 -14.65
CA ASP A 138 -22.40 -20.43 -14.37
C ASP A 138 -20.88 -20.21 -14.34
N THR A 139 -20.48 -18.95 -14.39
CA THR A 139 -19.12 -18.50 -14.12
C THR A 139 -19.10 -17.71 -12.82
N THR A 140 -18.26 -18.16 -11.89
CA THR A 140 -18.25 -17.73 -10.50
C THR A 140 -16.88 -17.21 -10.12
N ASP A 141 -16.86 -16.11 -9.39
CA ASP A 141 -15.76 -15.74 -8.53
C ASP A 141 -15.86 -16.51 -7.20
N PHE A 142 -14.86 -17.32 -6.89
CA PHE A 142 -14.78 -18.14 -5.69
C PHE A 142 -14.18 -17.39 -4.50
N GLY A 143 -14.63 -16.16 -4.27
CA GLY A 143 -14.28 -15.38 -3.08
C GLY A 143 -12.83 -14.90 -3.09
N ASN A 144 -12.48 -14.06 -4.06
CA ASN A 144 -11.21 -13.33 -4.03
C ASN A 144 -11.25 -12.18 -3.03
N SER A 145 -10.10 -11.81 -2.45
CA SER A 145 -9.94 -10.60 -1.63
C SER A 145 -8.62 -9.90 -1.91
N LEU A 146 -8.61 -8.57 -1.77
CA LEU A 146 -7.43 -7.74 -1.96
C LEU A 146 -7.33 -6.70 -0.86
N GLU A 147 -6.17 -6.67 -0.21
CA GLU A 147 -5.82 -5.63 0.75
C GLU A 147 -4.86 -4.63 0.10
N LEU A 148 -5.11 -3.33 0.23
CA LEU A 148 -4.11 -2.29 0.03
C LEU A 148 -3.53 -1.91 1.39
N ARG A 149 -2.22 -2.06 1.54
CA ARG A 149 -1.50 -1.83 2.78
C ARG A 149 -0.32 -0.89 2.58
N MET A 150 0.18 -0.30 3.64
CA MET A 150 1.43 0.46 3.62
C MET A 150 2.32 0.13 4.83
N ASN A 151 3.61 0.37 4.70
CA ASN A 151 4.50 0.37 5.85
C ASN A 151 4.45 1.75 6.56
N PRO A 152 4.04 1.83 7.84
CA PRO A 152 3.92 3.11 8.54
C PRO A 152 5.21 3.57 9.24
N ILE A 153 6.32 2.85 9.09
CA ILE A 153 7.57 3.05 9.83
C ILE A 153 8.74 3.39 8.90
N LYS A 154 8.94 2.62 7.83
CA LYS A 154 10.10 2.74 6.94
C LYS A 154 9.89 2.08 5.59
N ASP A 155 10.77 2.40 4.65
CA ASP A 155 10.93 1.65 3.41
C ASP A 155 11.40 0.21 3.68
N THR A 156 10.59 -0.77 3.26
CA THR A 156 10.91 -2.20 3.31
C THR A 156 10.10 -2.95 2.24
N VAL A 157 10.57 -4.15 1.92
CA VAL A 157 9.86 -5.12 1.08
C VAL A 157 9.46 -6.37 1.86
N ASP A 158 9.64 -6.38 3.18
CA ASP A 158 9.24 -7.49 4.04
C ASP A 158 7.73 -7.68 4.06
N ALA A 159 7.26 -8.72 3.36
CA ALA A 159 5.86 -9.10 3.20
C ALA A 159 5.38 -10.12 4.24
N GLY A 160 6.25 -10.55 5.17
CA GLY A 160 5.96 -11.61 6.12
C GLY A 160 5.76 -12.97 5.44
N ASN A 161 4.87 -13.77 6.03
CA ASN A 161 4.50 -15.12 5.59
C ASN A 161 3.09 -15.49 6.05
N GLY A 162 2.34 -16.18 5.18
CA GLY A 162 0.98 -16.64 5.44
C GLY A 162 0.09 -15.48 5.85
N LEU A 163 -0.42 -15.54 7.08
CA LEU A 163 -1.31 -14.55 7.68
C LEU A 163 -0.60 -13.23 8.06
N SER A 164 0.69 -13.25 8.33
CA SER A 164 1.44 -12.06 8.75
C SER A 164 1.66 -11.07 7.60
N THR A 165 1.80 -9.79 7.93
CA THR A 165 1.89 -8.68 6.96
C THR A 165 3.30 -8.15 6.77
N GLY A 166 4.28 -8.72 7.48
CA GLY A 166 5.62 -8.16 7.61
C GLY A 166 5.56 -6.67 8.00
N GLY A 167 6.25 -5.83 7.22
CA GLY A 167 6.29 -4.39 7.42
C GLY A 167 5.00 -3.64 7.02
N PHE A 168 4.10 -4.23 6.24
CA PHE A 168 2.90 -3.57 5.71
C PHE A 168 1.73 -3.62 6.69
N SER A 169 1.97 -3.19 7.93
CA SER A 169 1.02 -3.34 9.05
C SER A 169 -0.18 -2.40 9.00
N LYS A 170 -0.13 -1.32 8.21
CA LYS A 170 -1.23 -0.36 8.09
C LYS A 170 -2.13 -0.71 6.91
N LEU A 171 -3.36 -1.10 7.21
CA LEU A 171 -4.41 -1.35 6.21
C LEU A 171 -5.00 -0.02 5.73
N LEU A 172 -5.11 0.15 4.42
CA LEU A 172 -5.68 1.34 3.77
C LEU A 172 -7.03 1.04 3.11
N LEU A 173 -7.17 -0.16 2.54
CA LEU A 173 -8.40 -0.64 1.93
C LEU A 173 -8.43 -2.17 2.01
N ASP A 174 -9.62 -2.73 2.19
CA ASP A 174 -9.88 -4.17 2.17
C ASP A 174 -11.09 -4.44 1.28
N ILE A 175 -10.90 -5.24 0.23
CA ILE A 175 -11.91 -5.57 -0.76
C ILE A 175 -12.33 -7.03 -0.53
N ASN A 176 -13.64 -7.24 -0.35
CA ASN A 176 -14.25 -8.54 -0.09
C ASN A 176 -13.62 -9.31 1.09
N PRO A 177 -13.48 -8.71 2.29
CA PRO A 177 -12.82 -9.35 3.44
C PRO A 177 -13.49 -10.66 3.88
N ASP A 178 -14.80 -10.79 3.64
CA ASP A 178 -15.59 -11.96 4.01
C ASP A 178 -15.56 -13.08 2.93
N LEU A 179 -14.77 -12.90 1.87
CA LEU A 179 -14.61 -13.86 0.76
C LEU A 179 -15.96 -14.26 0.13
N VAL A 180 -16.85 -13.29 -0.04
CA VAL A 180 -18.18 -13.50 -0.63
C VAL A 180 -18.02 -13.93 -2.09
N TYR A 181 -18.68 -15.02 -2.46
CA TYR A 181 -18.72 -15.52 -3.83
C TYR A 181 -19.71 -14.71 -4.65
N SER A 182 -19.45 -14.56 -5.95
CA SER A 182 -20.37 -13.90 -6.86
C SER A 182 -20.30 -14.55 -8.23
N SER A 183 -21.46 -14.80 -8.82
CA SER A 183 -21.55 -15.38 -10.15
C SER A 183 -22.27 -14.45 -11.12
N VAL A 184 -22.34 -14.82 -12.40
CA VAL A 184 -23.07 -14.03 -13.40
C VAL A 184 -24.58 -14.11 -13.15
N LEU A 185 -25.09 -15.28 -12.76
CA LEU A 185 -26.51 -15.45 -12.46
C LEU A 185 -26.90 -14.95 -11.06
N HIS A 186 -25.95 -14.93 -10.12
CA HIS A 186 -26.18 -14.53 -8.72
C HIS A 186 -25.12 -13.52 -8.27
N PRO A 187 -25.21 -12.25 -8.71
CA PRO A 187 -24.27 -11.21 -8.31
C PRO A 187 -24.44 -10.85 -6.83
N ALA A 188 -23.34 -10.70 -6.10
CA ALA A 188 -23.32 -10.27 -4.70
C ALA A 188 -22.70 -8.88 -4.54
N LEU A 189 -23.39 -7.99 -3.81
CA LEU A 189 -23.01 -6.58 -3.69
C LEU A 189 -21.63 -6.35 -3.03
N PHE A 190 -21.27 -7.20 -2.07
CA PHE A 190 -20.04 -7.07 -1.29
C PHE A 190 -18.92 -8.02 -1.74
N ALA A 191 -19.15 -8.78 -2.81
CA ALA A 191 -18.14 -9.64 -3.40
C ALA A 191 -17.09 -8.84 -4.17
N TYR A 192 -16.02 -9.52 -4.55
CA TYR A 192 -14.99 -8.94 -5.39
C TYR A 192 -15.57 -8.48 -6.74
N PRO A 193 -15.16 -7.32 -7.28
CA PRO A 193 -15.71 -6.83 -8.54
C PRO A 193 -15.49 -7.81 -9.70
N SER A 194 -16.56 -8.16 -10.43
CA SER A 194 -16.47 -8.98 -11.64
C SER A 194 -16.03 -8.20 -12.88
N GLN A 195 -16.13 -6.86 -12.83
CA GLN A 195 -15.71 -5.93 -13.88
C GLN A 195 -14.65 -4.97 -13.33
N TRP A 196 -13.82 -4.42 -14.23
CA TRP A 196 -12.81 -3.43 -13.86
C TRP A 196 -13.42 -2.27 -13.09
N THR A 197 -13.11 -2.21 -11.80
CA THR A 197 -13.70 -1.27 -10.87
C THR A 197 -12.63 -0.41 -10.25
N ARG A 198 -12.87 0.90 -10.26
CA ARG A 198 -11.94 1.92 -9.77
C ARG A 198 -12.02 2.04 -8.26
N PHE A 199 -10.86 2.00 -7.60
CA PHE A 199 -10.69 2.36 -6.20
C PHE A 199 -9.80 3.58 -6.07
N ASP A 200 -10.02 4.35 -5.00
CA ASP A 200 -9.40 5.64 -4.79
C ASP A 200 -9.21 5.87 -3.29
N VAL A 201 -7.99 5.66 -2.84
CA VAL A 201 -7.65 5.58 -1.42
C VAL A 201 -6.76 6.75 -1.05
N THR A 202 -7.14 7.49 -0.02
CA THR A 202 -6.34 8.60 0.50
C THR A 202 -5.46 8.13 1.64
N VAL A 203 -4.17 8.44 1.59
CA VAL A 203 -3.22 8.21 2.68
C VAL A 203 -3.56 9.16 3.83
N THR A 204 -3.75 8.61 5.02
CA THR A 204 -4.06 9.38 6.24
C THR A 204 -3.33 8.79 7.44
N GLY A 205 -3.26 9.51 8.57
CA GLY A 205 -2.72 9.00 9.84
C GLY A 205 -1.20 8.81 9.89
N LEU A 206 -0.43 9.54 9.08
CA LEU A 206 1.01 9.70 9.26
C LEU A 206 1.30 10.91 10.17
N THR A 207 2.34 10.82 10.99
CA THR A 207 2.78 11.92 11.87
C THR A 207 3.65 12.95 11.15
N ALA A 208 4.32 12.54 10.07
CA ALA A 208 5.13 13.36 9.17
C ALA A 208 5.25 12.64 7.81
N PRO A 209 5.70 13.33 6.74
CA PRO A 209 6.09 12.65 5.51
C PRO A 209 7.07 11.50 5.76
N LEU A 210 6.82 10.36 5.12
CA LEU A 210 7.52 9.11 5.37
C LEU A 210 7.98 8.47 4.06
N LYS A 211 9.29 8.23 3.93
CA LYS A 211 9.82 7.38 2.86
C LYS A 211 9.46 5.92 3.13
N SER A 212 8.60 5.36 2.27
CA SER A 212 7.98 4.05 2.45
C SER A 212 7.45 3.49 1.11
N ARG A 213 6.62 2.45 1.17
CA ARG A 213 5.95 1.78 0.07
C ARG A 213 4.51 1.44 0.47
N PHE A 214 3.61 1.49 -0.49
CA PHE A 214 2.34 0.77 -0.41
C PHE A 214 2.44 -0.58 -1.14
N ALA A 215 1.55 -1.50 -0.82
CA ALA A 215 1.51 -2.82 -1.43
C ALA A 215 0.07 -3.32 -1.55
N PHE A 216 -0.20 -4.00 -2.66
CA PHE A 216 -1.40 -4.80 -2.84
C PHE A 216 -1.09 -6.22 -2.39
N ARG A 217 -1.93 -6.78 -1.52
CA ARG A 217 -1.84 -8.17 -1.10
C ARG A 217 -3.09 -8.90 -1.57
N TYR A 218 -2.90 -9.81 -2.50
CA TYR A 218 -3.90 -10.83 -2.77
C TYR A 218 -3.90 -11.78 -1.57
N PHE A 219 -4.98 -11.73 -0.78
CA PHE A 219 -5.06 -12.42 0.50
C PHE A 219 -6.35 -13.22 0.57
N VAL A 220 -6.23 -14.54 0.63
CA VAL A 220 -7.39 -15.43 0.67
C VAL A 220 -7.08 -16.57 1.62
N THR A 221 -7.89 -16.72 2.66
CA THR A 221 -7.84 -17.87 3.55
C THR A 221 -8.59 -19.05 2.94
N ASN A 222 -8.11 -20.26 3.22
CA ASN A 222 -8.58 -21.50 2.59
C ASN A 222 -8.58 -21.41 1.05
N GLY A 223 -7.65 -20.68 0.47
CA GLY A 223 -7.50 -20.53 -0.98
C GLY A 223 -6.74 -21.70 -1.61
N GLY A 224 -6.85 -21.89 -2.92
CA GLY A 224 -6.09 -22.90 -3.65
C GLY A 224 -6.95 -23.72 -4.60
N SER A 225 -6.41 -24.82 -5.12
CA SER A 225 -7.03 -25.57 -6.21
C SER A 225 -8.38 -26.25 -5.87
N ASN A 226 -8.72 -26.37 -4.60
CA ASN A 226 -10.00 -26.90 -4.11
C ASN A 226 -10.54 -26.06 -2.94
N GLY A 227 -10.26 -24.77 -2.97
CA GLY A 227 -10.63 -23.81 -1.94
C GLY A 227 -11.24 -22.55 -2.54
N ASN A 228 -11.16 -21.47 -1.78
CA ASN A 228 -11.43 -20.13 -2.28
C ASN A 228 -10.39 -19.72 -3.34
N ALA A 229 -10.58 -18.54 -3.90
CA ALA A 229 -9.77 -17.91 -4.92
C ALA A 229 -9.95 -18.48 -6.33
N SER A 230 -10.05 -17.57 -7.29
CA SER A 230 -9.98 -17.84 -8.72
C SER A 230 -8.71 -17.15 -9.25
N GLY A 231 -8.80 -15.88 -9.59
CA GLY A 231 -7.68 -14.98 -9.72
C GLY A 231 -8.13 -13.53 -9.84
N ILE A 232 -7.21 -12.60 -9.73
CA ILE A 232 -7.48 -11.17 -9.78
C ILE A 232 -6.49 -10.46 -10.71
N GLY A 233 -6.91 -9.32 -11.23
CA GLY A 233 -6.08 -8.41 -12.01
C GLY A 233 -6.07 -7.02 -11.39
N ILE A 234 -4.94 -6.33 -11.49
CA ILE A 234 -4.76 -4.92 -11.14
C ILE A 234 -4.23 -4.19 -12.36
N ASP A 235 -4.77 -3.01 -12.63
CA ASP A 235 -4.39 -2.19 -13.77
C ASP A 235 -4.48 -0.69 -13.45
N SER A 236 -3.77 0.13 -14.24
CA SER A 236 -3.72 1.59 -14.18
C SER A 236 -3.54 2.12 -12.74
N VAL A 237 -2.51 1.63 -12.04
CA VAL A 237 -2.19 2.10 -10.69
C VAL A 237 -1.57 3.48 -10.77
N ALA A 238 -2.26 4.48 -10.24
CA ALA A 238 -1.78 5.83 -10.11
C ALA A 238 -1.50 6.19 -8.65
N TYR A 239 -0.31 6.71 -8.40
CA TYR A 239 0.00 7.44 -7.17
C TYR A 239 -0.05 8.93 -7.46
N LYS A 240 -0.73 9.71 -6.61
CA LYS A 240 -0.82 11.16 -6.72
C LYS A 240 -0.33 11.80 -5.43
N SER A 241 0.77 12.54 -5.53
CA SER A 241 1.27 13.38 -4.44
C SER A 241 0.34 14.58 -4.25
N THR A 242 -0.10 14.82 -3.02
CA THR A 242 -0.86 16.03 -2.66
C THR A 242 0.05 17.26 -2.61
N GLY A 243 -0.53 18.44 -2.85
CA GLY A 243 0.19 19.71 -2.84
C GLY A 243 0.80 20.15 -4.17
N TYR A 244 0.49 19.44 -5.27
CA TYR A 244 0.94 19.76 -6.64
C TYR A 244 -0.14 19.48 -7.68
#